data_AF-A0A7X7GFC6-F1
#
_entry.id   AF-A0A7X7GFC6-F1
#
_cell.length_a   1.000
_cell.length_b   1.000
_cell.length_c   1.000
_cell.angle_alpha   90.00
_cell.angle_beta   90.00
_cell.angle_gamma   90.00
#
_symmetry.space_group_name_H-M   'P 1'
#
loop_
_entity.id
_entity.type
_entity.pdbx_description
1 polymer ?
#
loop_
_entity_poly.entity_id
_entity_poly.type
_entity_poly.pdbx_seq_one_letter_code
_entity_poly.pdbx_strand_id
1 'polypeptide(L)'
;MALMNLIEYIDQAGNEMCHRIPEHGSGEFKIGSQMIVRENQWAVFYRDGKALDVFGPGRHTLTTLNIPLLTALITTPLFGDSPFRSEVYFVNRAVFTDLKWGTAEPILFRDSEFKMIRLRAHGIYTMQIVDPKLFVEKLVGTRAIYTNIAIEDFLRGVIVGRLADLLGENLDSVLDLPRYFDELGAGLKARTKDDFYQYGLSVADFIINAITPPEDVQKRIDERSGMEAVGGMDRYFQFKAAQALGNIGAGGEGGTEGGGTNLGGAAATGLGLGAGAGLGMMLPGMLQQAMASGAQPKMRCPNCGTDIPADGKFCPNCGHNLQATINCPKCSTTLPATSKFCPNCGQQLGAPVQDASASPSAPAPEGPPAGEGSQGGTSS
;
A
#
# COMPACT_ATOMS: atom_id res chain seq x y z
N MET A 1 6.84 17.23 -60.06
CA MET A 1 7.16 17.43 -58.64
C MET A 1 6.11 18.36 -58.04
N ALA A 2 5.40 17.95 -56.98
CA ALA A 2 4.39 18.81 -56.36
C ALA A 2 5.04 20.09 -55.79
N LEU A 3 4.51 21.24 -56.18
CA LEU A 3 4.98 22.57 -55.75
C LEU A 3 4.50 22.93 -54.33
N MET A 4 3.50 22.23 -53.81
CA MET A 4 2.89 22.45 -52.49
C MET A 4 2.62 21.11 -51.81
N ASN A 5 2.89 21.04 -50.50
CA ASN A 5 2.53 19.87 -49.71
C ASN A 5 1.13 20.08 -49.09
N LEU A 6 0.33 19.03 -49.06
CA LEU A 6 -0.86 18.96 -48.22
C LEU A 6 -0.47 18.24 -46.92
N ILE A 7 -0.62 18.93 -45.79
CA ILE A 7 -0.30 18.42 -44.47
C ILE A 7 -1.61 18.22 -43.73
N GLU A 8 -2.01 16.97 -43.55
CA GLU A 8 -3.18 16.61 -42.74
C GLU A 8 -2.92 15.30 -42.01
N TYR A 9 -3.57 15.15 -40.86
CA TYR A 9 -3.56 13.93 -40.08
C TYR A 9 -4.97 13.61 -39.59
N ILE A 10 -5.29 12.32 -39.56
CA ILE A 10 -6.53 11.77 -39.02
C ILE A 10 -6.16 10.54 -38.18
N ASP A 11 -6.40 10.62 -36.89
CA ASP A 11 -6.32 9.46 -36.00
C ASP A 11 -7.50 8.52 -36.31
N GLN A 12 -7.18 7.30 -36.76
CA GLN A 12 -8.19 6.25 -37.01
C GLN A 12 -8.47 5.38 -35.78
N ALA A 13 -7.56 5.35 -34.80
CA ALA A 13 -7.64 4.48 -33.63
C ALA A 13 -8.26 5.17 -32.40
N GLY A 14 -8.18 6.50 -32.34
CA GLY A 14 -8.76 7.32 -31.28
C GLY A 14 -7.98 7.30 -29.96
N ASN A 15 -6.78 6.74 -29.96
CA ASN A 15 -5.92 6.62 -28.77
C ASN A 15 -4.65 7.47 -28.86
N GLU A 16 -4.43 8.17 -29.97
CA GLU A 16 -3.25 9.00 -30.15
C GLU A 16 -3.48 10.40 -29.57
N MET A 17 -2.58 10.80 -28.68
CA MET A 17 -2.61 12.13 -28.06
C MET A 17 -1.96 13.16 -28.97
N CYS A 18 -0.90 12.75 -29.67
CA CYS A 18 -0.18 13.61 -30.59
C CYS A 18 0.49 12.80 -31.69
N HIS A 19 0.40 13.30 -32.92
CA HIS A 19 1.06 12.74 -34.09
C HIS A 19 2.02 13.75 -34.70
N ARG A 20 3.24 13.30 -35.03
CA ARG A 20 4.30 14.15 -35.60
C ARG A 20 4.44 13.92 -37.10
N ILE A 21 4.42 15.01 -37.88
CA ILE A 21 4.71 14.99 -39.31
C ILE A 21 5.96 15.85 -39.60
N PRO A 22 6.98 15.32 -40.31
CA PRO A 22 7.10 13.92 -40.73
C PRO A 22 7.36 12.96 -39.55
N GLU A 23 6.92 11.70 -39.67
CA GLU A 23 7.05 10.70 -38.60
C GLU A 23 8.52 10.48 -38.21
N HIS A 24 9.42 10.49 -39.19
CA HIS A 24 10.84 10.26 -39.01
C HIS A 24 11.66 11.38 -39.65
N GLY A 25 12.76 11.76 -38.98
CA GLY A 25 13.64 12.83 -39.45
C GLY A 25 13.00 14.21 -39.39
N SER A 26 13.61 15.17 -40.05
CA SER A 26 13.12 16.55 -40.15
C SER A 26 12.70 16.86 -41.58
N GLY A 27 11.48 17.34 -41.77
CA GLY A 27 10.95 17.67 -43.09
C GLY A 27 11.27 19.10 -43.50
N GLU A 28 11.27 19.34 -44.81
CA GLU A 28 11.24 20.68 -45.40
C GLU A 28 9.82 20.94 -45.93
N PHE A 29 8.97 21.59 -45.13
CA PHE A 29 7.68 22.06 -45.62
C PHE A 29 7.88 23.29 -46.50
N LYS A 30 7.50 23.18 -47.77
CA LYS A 30 7.61 24.30 -48.72
C LYS A 30 6.67 25.44 -48.32
N ILE A 31 7.13 26.67 -48.46
CA ILE A 31 6.28 27.86 -48.30
C ILE A 31 5.11 27.78 -49.28
N GLY A 32 3.89 28.07 -48.80
CA GLY A 32 2.66 27.92 -49.58
C GLY A 32 1.99 26.53 -49.44
N SER A 33 2.59 25.62 -48.67
CA SER A 33 1.94 24.34 -48.31
C SER A 33 0.64 24.59 -47.54
N GLN A 34 -0.34 23.73 -47.78
CA GLN A 34 -1.65 23.78 -47.14
C GLN A 34 -1.66 22.82 -45.96
N MET A 35 -2.00 23.31 -44.78
CA MET A 35 -2.22 22.52 -43.58
C MET A 35 -3.70 22.49 -43.26
N ILE A 36 -4.28 21.30 -43.13
CA ILE A 36 -5.70 21.14 -42.77
C ILE A 36 -5.77 20.59 -41.35
N VAL A 37 -6.32 21.40 -40.46
CA VAL A 37 -6.53 21.07 -39.05
C VAL A 37 -8.02 20.76 -38.88
N ARG A 38 -8.34 19.60 -38.31
CA ARG A 38 -9.72 19.17 -38.05
C ARG A 38 -10.24 19.81 -36.77
N GLU A 39 -11.56 19.76 -36.55
CA GLU A 39 -12.20 20.38 -35.39
C GLU A 39 -11.76 19.80 -34.04
N ASN A 40 -11.37 18.53 -34.03
CA ASN A 40 -10.94 17.79 -32.85
C ASN A 40 -9.42 17.82 -32.63
N GLN A 41 -8.66 18.67 -33.33
CA GLN A 41 -7.21 18.74 -33.16
C GLN A 41 -6.67 20.18 -33.25
N TRP A 42 -5.48 20.36 -32.69
CA TRP A 42 -4.62 21.50 -32.94
C TRP A 42 -3.43 21.07 -33.78
N ALA A 43 -2.79 22.01 -34.48
CA ALA A 43 -1.49 21.77 -35.10
C ALA A 43 -0.45 22.73 -34.51
N VAL A 44 0.58 22.19 -33.89
CA VAL A 44 1.71 22.96 -33.37
C VAL A 44 2.84 22.93 -34.39
N PHE A 45 3.18 24.08 -34.94
CA PHE A 45 4.25 24.19 -35.94
C PHE A 45 5.57 24.47 -35.25
N TYR A 46 6.54 23.59 -35.47
CA TYR A 46 7.91 23.71 -35.03
C TYR A 46 8.82 24.01 -36.20
N ARG A 47 9.78 24.90 -35.95
CA ARG A 47 10.89 25.17 -36.87
C ARG A 47 12.15 25.41 -36.07
N ASP A 48 13.25 24.80 -36.51
CA ASP A 48 14.57 24.94 -35.88
C ASP A 48 14.52 24.67 -34.35
N GLY A 49 13.70 23.69 -33.95
CA GLY A 49 13.52 23.28 -32.55
C GLY A 49 12.64 24.21 -31.69
N LYS A 50 12.01 25.24 -32.27
CA LYS A 50 11.11 26.16 -31.55
C LYS A 50 9.68 26.03 -32.02
N ALA A 51 8.74 25.94 -31.08
CA ALA A 51 7.32 26.09 -31.34
C ALA A 51 7.01 27.53 -31.76
N LEU A 52 6.65 27.72 -33.02
CA LEU A 52 6.38 29.05 -33.57
C LEU A 52 4.93 29.46 -33.43
N ASP A 53 3.99 28.54 -33.66
CA ASP A 53 2.56 28.85 -33.59
C ASP A 53 1.69 27.61 -33.33
N VAL A 54 0.46 27.84 -32.86
CA VAL A 54 -0.58 26.84 -32.64
C VAL A 54 -1.79 27.18 -33.51
N PHE A 55 -2.08 26.30 -34.46
CA PHE A 55 -3.20 26.47 -35.38
C PHE A 55 -4.43 25.71 -34.89
N GLY A 56 -5.56 26.40 -34.84
CA GLY A 56 -6.88 25.80 -34.57
C GLY A 56 -7.52 25.16 -35.81
N PRO A 57 -8.77 24.67 -35.69
CA PRO A 57 -9.48 24.04 -36.80
C PRO A 57 -9.59 24.92 -38.04
N GLY A 58 -9.43 24.32 -39.21
CA GLY A 58 -9.54 25.00 -40.50
C GLY A 58 -8.38 24.72 -41.44
N ARG A 59 -8.44 25.35 -42.62
CA ARG A 59 -7.37 25.32 -43.61
C ARG A 59 -6.44 26.51 -43.38
N HIS A 60 -5.16 26.21 -43.19
CA HIS A 60 -4.10 27.18 -42.96
C HIS A 60 -3.08 27.08 -44.07
N THR A 61 -2.74 28.20 -44.69
CA THR A 61 -1.62 28.25 -45.63
C THR A 61 -0.36 28.62 -44.85
N LEU A 62 0.68 27.79 -44.94
CA LEU A 62 1.98 28.07 -44.34
C LEU A 62 2.65 29.21 -45.12
N THR A 63 2.44 30.44 -44.65
CA THR A 63 3.05 31.66 -45.19
C THR A 63 3.83 32.36 -44.09
N THR A 64 4.78 33.20 -44.49
CA THR A 64 5.58 34.04 -43.57
C THR A 64 4.74 35.05 -42.78
N LEU A 65 3.50 35.32 -43.20
CA LEU A 65 2.59 36.29 -42.60
C LEU A 65 1.75 35.72 -41.44
N ASN A 66 1.45 34.42 -41.45
CA ASN A 66 0.60 33.78 -40.44
C ASN A 66 1.38 33.23 -39.24
N ILE A 67 2.67 33.53 -39.13
CA ILE A 67 3.51 33.13 -38.01
C ILE A 67 4.15 34.41 -37.47
N PRO A 68 3.59 35.03 -36.41
CA PRO A 68 4.00 36.36 -35.96
C PRO A 68 5.47 36.47 -35.50
N LEU A 69 6.18 35.35 -35.31
CA LEU A 69 7.61 35.32 -34.97
C LEU A 69 8.56 35.33 -36.20
N LEU A 70 8.06 35.21 -37.43
CA LEU A 70 8.89 35.01 -38.63
C LEU A 70 9.50 36.29 -39.23
N THR A 71 9.10 37.49 -38.77
CA THR A 71 9.52 38.74 -39.43
C THR A 71 11.01 39.05 -39.25
N ALA A 72 11.69 38.44 -38.27
CA ALA A 72 13.08 38.78 -37.94
C ALA A 72 14.17 37.94 -38.67
N LEU A 73 13.82 36.82 -39.33
CA LEU A 73 14.82 35.81 -39.75
C LEU A 73 14.96 35.60 -41.27
N ILE A 74 14.24 36.36 -42.10
CA ILE A 74 14.09 36.09 -43.55
C ILE A 74 15.16 36.77 -44.43
N THR A 75 16.14 37.48 -43.89
CA THR A 75 17.09 38.27 -44.71
C THR A 75 18.38 37.56 -45.17
N THR A 76 18.54 36.25 -44.97
CA THR A 76 19.76 35.54 -45.44
C THR A 76 19.50 34.68 -46.67
N PRO A 77 20.06 35.03 -47.85
CA PRO A 77 19.90 34.25 -49.07
C PRO A 77 21.01 33.18 -49.11
N LEU A 78 20.69 31.92 -48.83
CA LEU A 78 21.59 30.81 -49.14
C LEU A 78 20.87 29.78 -50.03
N PHE A 79 21.44 29.58 -51.21
CA PHE A 79 21.12 28.57 -52.21
C PHE A 79 21.59 27.18 -51.73
N GLY A 80 20.69 26.19 -51.72
CA GLY A 80 20.95 24.80 -51.30
C GLY A 80 19.77 24.27 -50.47
N ASP A 81 19.65 22.95 -50.33
CA ASP A 81 18.60 22.30 -49.50
C ASP A 81 18.40 23.09 -48.21
N SER A 82 17.13 23.42 -47.92
CA SER A 82 16.81 24.41 -46.91
C SER A 82 17.30 23.91 -45.55
N PRO A 83 18.29 24.57 -44.90
CA PRO A 83 18.78 24.14 -43.59
C PRO A 83 17.69 24.22 -42.50
N PHE A 84 16.53 24.79 -42.83
CA PHE A 84 15.40 25.00 -41.96
C PHE A 84 14.56 23.74 -41.84
N ARG A 85 14.72 23.07 -40.70
CA ARG A 85 13.99 21.86 -40.34
C ARG A 85 12.63 22.24 -39.77
N SER A 86 11.57 21.70 -40.34
CA SER A 86 10.19 22.01 -39.97
C SER A 86 9.40 20.75 -39.64
N GLU A 87 8.58 20.84 -38.60
CA GLU A 87 7.84 19.72 -38.03
C GLU A 87 6.46 20.23 -37.59
N VAL A 88 5.43 19.41 -37.78
CA VAL A 88 4.06 19.72 -37.36
C VAL A 88 3.61 18.63 -36.41
N TYR A 89 3.15 19.02 -35.23
CA TYR A 89 2.55 18.12 -34.26
C TYR A 89 1.04 18.34 -34.27
N PHE A 90 0.29 17.35 -34.72
CA PHE A 90 -1.16 17.32 -34.58
C PHE A 90 -1.48 16.82 -33.17
N VAL A 91 -2.11 17.65 -32.35
CA VAL A 91 -2.43 17.36 -30.95
C VAL A 91 -3.95 17.20 -30.83
N ASN A 92 -4.38 16.08 -30.26
CA ASN A 92 -5.78 15.75 -30.14
C ASN A 92 -6.45 16.60 -29.03
N ARG A 93 -7.62 17.16 -29.33
CA ARG A 93 -8.46 17.93 -28.40
C ARG A 93 -9.53 17.05 -27.73
N ALA A 94 -9.61 15.77 -28.08
CA ALA A 94 -10.54 14.83 -27.49
C ALA A 94 -10.34 14.72 -25.97
N VAL A 95 -11.44 14.39 -25.30
CA VAL A 95 -11.45 14.02 -23.90
C VAL A 95 -11.11 12.53 -23.83
N PHE A 96 -10.00 12.20 -23.17
CA PHE A 96 -9.57 10.82 -22.93
C PHE A 96 -10.28 10.29 -21.69
N THR A 97 -11.28 9.45 -21.89
CA THR A 97 -12.05 8.78 -20.83
C THR A 97 -11.41 7.46 -20.43
N ASP A 98 -11.87 6.90 -19.31
CA ASP A 98 -11.55 5.54 -18.87
C ASP A 98 -10.07 5.27 -18.61
N LEU A 99 -9.29 6.32 -18.33
CA LEU A 99 -7.89 6.17 -17.96
C LEU A 99 -7.81 5.63 -16.53
N LYS A 100 -7.06 4.54 -16.37
CA LYS A 100 -6.97 3.85 -15.09
C LYS A 100 -5.83 4.44 -14.27
N TRP A 101 -6.01 4.43 -12.96
CA TRP A 101 -4.96 4.71 -12.01
C TRP A 101 -5.06 3.73 -10.84
N GLY A 102 -3.93 3.47 -10.19
CA GLY A 102 -3.91 2.62 -9.02
C GLY A 102 -2.55 2.63 -8.31
N THR A 103 -2.56 2.22 -7.05
CA THR A 103 -1.36 2.08 -6.25
C THR A 103 -0.57 0.86 -6.69
N ALA A 104 0.61 1.07 -7.28
CA ALA A 104 1.53 -0.04 -7.57
C ALA A 104 2.07 -0.66 -6.27
N GLU A 105 2.47 0.21 -5.34
CA GLU A 105 2.85 -0.15 -3.97
C GLU A 105 1.78 0.29 -2.99
N PRO A 106 1.44 -0.52 -1.96
CA PRO A 106 0.45 -0.14 -0.97
C PRO A 106 0.85 1.12 -0.19
N ILE A 107 -0.10 2.01 0.02
CA ILE A 107 0.07 3.24 0.82
C ILE A 107 0.05 2.86 2.29
N LEU A 108 1.09 3.23 3.03
CA LEU A 108 1.10 3.12 4.49
C LEU A 108 0.20 4.20 5.08
N PHE A 109 -0.86 3.77 5.75
CA PHE A 109 -1.86 4.65 6.36
C PHE A 109 -1.95 4.37 7.86
N ARG A 110 -1.99 5.45 8.65
CA ARG A 110 -2.15 5.37 10.10
C ARG A 110 -3.63 5.43 10.43
N ASP A 111 -4.19 4.28 10.79
CA ASP A 111 -5.58 4.13 11.16
C ASP A 111 -5.75 4.20 12.68
N SER A 112 -6.81 4.86 13.14
CA SER A 112 -7.12 4.99 14.57
C SER A 112 -7.51 3.67 15.25
N GLU A 113 -8.10 2.72 14.54
CA GLU A 113 -8.56 1.43 15.07
C GLU A 113 -7.56 0.29 14.80
N PHE A 114 -6.95 0.29 13.60
CA PHE A 114 -6.07 -0.76 13.11
C PHE A 114 -4.57 -0.38 13.14
N LYS A 115 -4.23 0.80 13.69
CA LYS A 115 -2.87 1.36 13.83
C LYS A 115 -2.18 1.68 12.50
N MET A 116 -1.48 0.72 11.91
CA MET A 116 -0.71 0.92 10.68
C MET A 116 -1.15 -0.14 9.68
N ILE A 117 -1.77 0.31 8.60
CA ILE A 117 -2.33 -0.55 7.58
C ILE A 117 -1.82 -0.15 6.19
N ARG A 118 -1.93 -1.08 5.26
CA ARG A 118 -1.45 -0.92 3.89
C ARG A 118 -2.62 -0.87 2.92
N LEU A 119 -2.98 0.33 2.48
CA LEU A 119 -4.12 0.54 1.60
C LEU A 119 -3.70 0.40 0.15
N ARG A 120 -4.52 -0.32 -0.63
CA ARG A 120 -4.45 -0.28 -2.10
C ARG A 120 -5.64 0.50 -2.62
N ALA A 121 -5.39 1.44 -3.51
CA ALA A 121 -6.43 2.27 -4.10
C ALA A 121 -6.38 2.15 -5.61
N HIS A 122 -7.54 2.17 -6.25
CA HIS A 122 -7.63 2.24 -7.71
C HIS A 122 -8.90 2.97 -8.14
N GLY A 123 -8.88 3.44 -9.38
CA GLY A 123 -10.01 4.14 -9.95
C GLY A 123 -9.76 4.51 -11.40
N ILE A 124 -10.58 5.45 -11.86
CA ILE A 124 -10.49 6.00 -13.20
C ILE A 124 -10.45 7.53 -13.16
N TYR A 125 -9.83 8.12 -14.15
CA TYR A 125 -9.81 9.56 -14.34
C TYR A 125 -10.04 9.90 -15.80
N THR A 126 -10.49 11.13 -16.03
CA THR A 126 -10.70 11.67 -17.37
C THR A 126 -9.81 12.89 -17.53
N MET A 127 -9.10 12.97 -18.65
CA MET A 127 -8.23 14.11 -18.95
C MET A 127 -8.42 14.62 -20.37
N GLN A 128 -7.98 15.85 -20.60
CA GLN A 128 -7.91 16.44 -21.93
C GLN A 128 -6.66 17.33 -22.02
N ILE A 129 -6.14 17.47 -23.24
CA ILE A 129 -5.07 18.42 -23.52
C ILE A 129 -5.69 19.82 -23.65
N VAL A 130 -5.16 20.78 -22.91
CA VAL A 130 -5.64 22.19 -22.92
C VAL A 130 -4.61 23.14 -23.48
N ASP A 131 -3.33 22.86 -23.30
CA ASP A 131 -2.23 23.62 -23.89
C ASP A 131 -1.38 22.69 -24.77
N PRO A 132 -1.61 22.67 -26.10
CA PRO A 132 -0.90 21.77 -27.00
C PRO A 132 0.59 22.14 -27.13
N LYS A 133 0.96 23.40 -26.94
CA LYS A 133 2.36 23.84 -27.02
C LYS A 133 3.15 23.31 -25.82
N LEU A 134 2.62 23.51 -24.61
CA LEU A 134 3.25 23.03 -23.39
C LEU A 134 3.32 21.50 -23.36
N PHE A 135 2.27 20.83 -23.83
CA PHE A 135 2.22 19.37 -23.97
C PHE A 135 3.35 18.85 -24.87
N VAL A 136 3.50 19.40 -26.08
CA VAL A 136 4.54 18.94 -27.02
C VAL A 136 5.94 19.25 -26.49
N GLU A 137 6.16 20.42 -25.89
CA GLU A 137 7.47 20.80 -25.35
C GLU A 137 7.92 19.89 -24.18
N LYS A 138 7.02 19.62 -23.23
CA LYS A 138 7.38 18.90 -21.99
C LYS A 138 7.32 17.39 -22.13
N LEU A 139 6.33 16.85 -22.84
CA LEU A 139 6.07 15.41 -22.88
C LEU A 139 6.56 14.76 -24.18
N VAL A 140 6.22 15.34 -25.33
CA VAL A 140 6.57 14.76 -26.63
C VAL A 140 8.05 14.97 -26.95
N GLY A 141 8.55 16.20 -26.79
CA GLY A 141 9.93 16.55 -27.13
C GLY A 141 10.99 15.91 -26.23
N THR A 142 10.66 15.66 -24.95
CA THR A 142 11.61 15.09 -23.98
C THR A 142 11.52 13.57 -23.88
N ARG A 143 10.31 13.00 -23.97
CA ARG A 143 10.05 11.58 -23.66
C ARG A 143 9.42 10.79 -24.80
N ALA A 144 9.17 11.42 -25.95
CA ALA A 144 8.54 10.76 -27.12
C ALA A 144 7.21 10.08 -26.76
N ILE A 145 6.41 10.71 -25.88
CA ILE A 145 5.11 10.17 -25.47
C ILE A 145 4.04 10.64 -26.45
N TYR A 146 3.57 9.72 -27.30
CA TYR A 146 2.57 9.99 -28.33
C TYR A 146 1.18 9.42 -28.00
N THR A 147 1.09 8.46 -27.08
CA THR A 147 -0.13 7.73 -26.73
C THR A 147 -0.49 7.88 -25.25
N ASN A 148 -1.76 7.66 -24.92
CA ASN A 148 -2.27 7.67 -23.56
C ASN A 148 -1.64 6.60 -22.65
N ILE A 149 -1.27 5.44 -23.18
CA ILE A 149 -0.62 4.36 -22.42
C ILE A 149 0.76 4.80 -21.93
N ALA A 150 1.53 5.50 -22.77
CA ALA A 150 2.90 5.89 -22.45
C ALA A 150 2.98 6.95 -21.34
N ILE A 151 1.93 7.74 -21.13
CA ILE A 151 1.87 8.76 -20.08
C ILE A 151 1.24 8.25 -18.78
N GLU A 152 0.52 7.13 -18.83
CA GLU A 152 -0.26 6.59 -17.71
C GLU A 152 0.61 6.35 -16.47
N ASP A 153 1.78 5.72 -16.62
CA ASP A 153 2.69 5.42 -15.52
C ASP A 153 3.15 6.67 -14.76
N PHE A 154 3.45 7.73 -15.52
CA PHE A 154 3.88 8.99 -14.98
C PHE A 154 2.76 9.67 -14.19
N LEU A 155 1.57 9.80 -14.78
CA LEU A 155 0.42 10.44 -14.14
C LEU A 155 -0.08 9.65 -12.95
N ARG A 156 -0.06 8.32 -13.03
CA ARG A 156 -0.39 7.43 -11.91
C ARG A 156 0.49 7.70 -10.69
N GLY A 157 1.79 7.91 -10.89
CA GLY A 157 2.71 8.27 -9.81
C GLY A 157 2.32 9.58 -9.10
N VAL A 158 1.99 10.62 -9.88
CA VAL A 158 1.52 11.91 -9.36
C VAL A 158 0.22 11.73 -8.56
N ILE A 159 -0.76 11.05 -9.14
CA ILE A 159 -2.06 10.78 -8.53
C ILE A 159 -1.90 10.05 -7.21
N VAL A 160 -1.13 8.96 -7.18
CA VAL A 160 -0.95 8.13 -5.98
C VAL A 160 -0.25 8.92 -4.88
N GLY A 161 0.74 9.75 -5.22
CA GLY A 161 1.39 10.64 -4.25
C GLY A 161 0.40 11.61 -3.61
N ARG A 162 -0.42 12.30 -4.43
CA ARG A 162 -1.42 13.24 -3.91
C ARG A 162 -2.54 12.56 -3.13
N LEU A 163 -2.93 11.35 -3.50
CA LEU A 163 -3.91 10.56 -2.76
C LEU A 163 -3.37 10.18 -1.38
N ALA A 164 -2.11 9.76 -1.26
CA ALA A 164 -1.53 9.38 0.02
C ALA A 164 -1.54 10.55 1.02
N ASP A 165 -1.15 11.75 0.56
CA ASP A 165 -1.23 12.97 1.37
C ASP A 165 -2.68 13.27 1.79
N LEU A 166 -3.62 13.18 0.83
CA LEU A 166 -5.02 13.50 1.06
C LEU A 166 -5.68 12.53 2.06
N LEU A 167 -5.38 11.23 1.97
CA LEU A 167 -5.82 10.23 2.95
C LEU A 167 -5.26 10.53 4.34
N GLY A 168 -3.96 10.84 4.44
CA GLY A 168 -3.33 11.15 5.73
C GLY A 168 -3.85 12.40 6.42
N GLU A 169 -4.42 13.35 5.68
CA GLU A 169 -4.97 14.60 6.23
C GLU A 169 -6.45 14.54 6.58
N ASN A 170 -7.25 13.74 5.86
CA ASN A 170 -8.72 13.81 5.92
C ASN A 170 -9.40 12.53 6.42
N LEU A 171 -8.66 11.44 6.60
CA LEU A 171 -9.23 10.16 7.00
C LEU A 171 -8.64 9.70 8.34
N ASP A 172 -9.51 9.39 9.31
CA ASP A 172 -9.12 8.85 10.62
C ASP A 172 -9.22 7.32 10.69
N SER A 173 -10.24 6.74 10.04
CA SER A 173 -10.50 5.29 10.01
C SER A 173 -10.96 4.84 8.62
N VAL A 174 -10.53 3.66 8.20
CA VAL A 174 -10.96 3.06 6.93
C VAL A 174 -12.42 2.61 6.96
N LEU A 175 -13.03 2.50 8.13
CA LEU A 175 -14.45 2.16 8.22
C LEU A 175 -15.34 3.29 7.70
N ASP A 176 -14.88 4.54 7.77
CA ASP A 176 -15.62 5.71 7.29
C ASP A 176 -15.38 6.01 5.80
N LEU A 177 -14.47 5.27 5.16
CA LEU A 177 -13.98 5.53 3.82
C LEU A 177 -15.10 5.58 2.74
N PRO A 178 -16.13 4.70 2.78
CA PRO A 178 -17.26 4.78 1.85
C PRO A 178 -18.03 6.10 1.88
N ARG A 179 -18.00 6.82 3.01
CA ARG A 179 -18.67 8.11 3.16
C ARG A 179 -17.95 9.23 2.44
N TYR A 180 -16.63 9.11 2.23
CA TYR A 180 -15.78 10.19 1.76
C TYR A 180 -15.34 10.04 0.29
N PHE A 181 -15.78 9.02 -0.45
CA PHE A 181 -15.26 8.79 -1.80
C PHE A 181 -15.44 9.99 -2.74
N ASP A 182 -16.57 10.69 -2.66
CA ASP A 182 -16.86 11.86 -3.49
C ASP A 182 -15.97 13.05 -3.09
N GLU A 183 -15.80 13.29 -1.79
CA GLU A 183 -14.93 14.34 -1.27
C GLU A 183 -13.45 14.07 -1.56
N LEU A 184 -13.01 12.82 -1.42
CA LEU A 184 -11.67 12.37 -1.78
C LEU A 184 -11.43 12.55 -3.28
N GLY A 185 -12.39 12.18 -4.13
CA GLY A 185 -12.31 12.37 -5.58
C GLY A 185 -12.22 13.86 -5.97
N ALA A 186 -13.11 14.69 -5.43
CA ALA A 186 -13.10 16.14 -5.66
C ALA A 186 -11.81 16.79 -5.14
N GLY A 187 -11.35 16.40 -3.94
CA GLY A 187 -10.11 16.88 -3.36
C GLY A 187 -8.87 16.46 -4.17
N LEU A 188 -8.85 15.23 -4.68
CA LEU A 188 -7.76 14.73 -5.51
C LEU A 188 -7.70 15.43 -6.87
N LYS A 189 -8.86 15.69 -7.49
CA LYS A 189 -8.95 16.53 -8.69
C LYS A 189 -8.41 17.94 -8.43
N ALA A 190 -8.74 18.55 -7.29
CA ALA A 190 -8.24 19.87 -6.93
C ALA A 190 -6.71 19.87 -6.72
N ARG A 191 -6.17 18.89 -6.00
CA ARG A 191 -4.71 18.78 -5.75
C ARG A 191 -3.90 18.51 -7.00
N THR A 192 -4.40 17.66 -7.90
CA THR A 192 -3.69 17.28 -9.12
C THR A 192 -3.82 18.29 -10.26
N LYS A 193 -4.69 19.29 -10.12
CA LYS A 193 -4.95 20.29 -11.17
C LYS A 193 -3.67 20.96 -11.67
N ASP A 194 -2.87 21.51 -10.76
CA ASP A 194 -1.64 22.22 -11.13
C ASP A 194 -0.55 21.26 -11.60
N ASP A 195 -0.49 20.06 -11.00
CA ASP A 195 0.47 19.02 -11.40
C ASP A 195 0.23 18.53 -12.84
N PHE A 196 -1.01 18.56 -13.34
CA PHE A 196 -1.34 18.22 -14.73
C PHE A 196 -1.15 19.44 -15.65
N TYR A 197 -1.54 20.62 -15.17
CA TYR A 197 -1.49 21.85 -15.97
C TYR A 197 -0.07 22.24 -16.38
N GLN A 198 0.94 21.98 -15.55
CA GLN A 198 2.35 22.18 -15.90
C GLN A 198 2.82 21.37 -17.13
N TYR A 199 2.05 20.35 -17.55
CA TYR A 199 2.29 19.55 -18.74
C TYR A 199 1.29 19.82 -19.87
N GLY A 200 0.47 20.86 -19.75
CA GLY A 200 -0.57 21.20 -20.74
C GLY A 200 -1.81 20.30 -20.68
N LEU A 201 -1.97 19.55 -19.59
CA LEU A 201 -3.09 18.64 -19.36
C LEU A 201 -4.09 19.25 -18.37
N SER A 202 -5.35 18.86 -18.47
CA SER A 202 -6.36 19.16 -17.45
C SER A 202 -7.13 17.89 -17.09
N VAL A 203 -7.38 17.72 -15.78
CA VAL A 203 -8.22 16.65 -15.26
C VAL A 203 -9.67 17.12 -15.29
N ALA A 204 -10.49 16.44 -16.09
CA ALA A 204 -11.92 16.73 -16.20
C ALA A 204 -12.69 16.09 -15.05
N ASP A 205 -12.40 14.84 -14.71
CA ASP A 205 -13.08 14.10 -13.66
C ASP A 205 -12.17 13.05 -13.02
N PHE A 206 -12.49 12.68 -11.79
CA PHE A 206 -11.71 11.75 -10.99
C PHE A 206 -12.62 10.89 -10.11
N ILE A 207 -12.56 9.57 -10.32
CA ILE A 207 -13.41 8.59 -9.63
C ILE A 207 -12.52 7.58 -8.91
N ILE A 208 -12.80 7.39 -7.62
CA ILE A 208 -12.18 6.34 -6.81
C ILE A 208 -13.14 5.15 -6.79
N ASN A 209 -12.72 4.02 -7.37
CA ASN A 209 -13.57 2.84 -7.45
C ASN A 209 -13.52 2.02 -6.16
N ALA A 210 -12.32 1.85 -5.60
CA ALA A 210 -12.17 1.21 -4.30
C ALA A 210 -10.85 1.57 -3.63
N ILE A 211 -10.89 1.57 -2.29
CA ILE A 211 -9.72 1.57 -1.43
C ILE A 211 -9.83 0.35 -0.53
N THR A 212 -8.92 -0.60 -0.73
CA THR A 212 -8.97 -1.94 -0.15
C THR A 212 -7.86 -2.12 0.89
N PRO A 213 -8.21 -2.44 2.15
CA PRO A 213 -7.25 -2.85 3.18
C PRO A 213 -6.56 -4.17 2.83
N PRO A 214 -5.47 -4.54 3.52
CA PRO A 214 -4.86 -5.86 3.33
C PRO A 214 -5.78 -6.96 3.91
N GLU A 215 -5.62 -8.20 3.44
CA GLU A 215 -6.53 -9.31 3.76
C GLU A 215 -6.64 -9.62 5.26
N ASP A 216 -5.56 -9.42 6.02
CA ASP A 216 -5.53 -9.62 7.47
C ASP A 216 -6.42 -8.61 8.21
N VAL A 217 -6.47 -7.37 7.71
CA VAL A 217 -7.35 -6.32 8.24
C VAL A 217 -8.80 -6.58 7.80
N GLN A 218 -9.03 -6.99 6.55
CA GLN A 218 -10.38 -7.37 6.08
C GLN A 218 -10.99 -8.48 6.94
N LYS A 219 -10.24 -9.55 7.22
CA LYS A 219 -10.71 -10.64 8.09
C LYS A 219 -11.08 -10.15 9.48
N ARG A 220 -10.31 -9.23 10.06
CA ARG A 220 -10.62 -8.63 11.37
C ARG A 220 -11.85 -7.73 11.34
N ILE A 221 -12.06 -7.00 10.24
CA ILE A 221 -13.26 -6.20 10.02
C ILE A 221 -14.48 -7.13 9.92
N ASP A 222 -14.39 -8.22 9.16
CA ASP A 222 -15.47 -9.20 8.98
C ASP A 222 -15.80 -9.93 10.29
N GLU A 223 -14.78 -10.34 11.05
CA GLU A 223 -14.95 -10.96 12.37
C GLU A 223 -15.61 -10.00 13.35
N ARG A 224 -15.17 -8.75 13.41
CA ARG A 224 -15.75 -7.73 14.28
C ARG A 224 -17.18 -7.39 13.90
N SER A 225 -17.43 -7.17 12.61
CA SER A 225 -18.77 -6.91 12.09
C SER A 225 -19.71 -8.09 12.34
N GLY A 226 -19.20 -9.33 12.20
CA GLY A 226 -19.94 -10.54 12.54
C GLY A 226 -20.25 -10.66 14.03
N MET A 227 -19.32 -10.28 14.91
CA MET A 227 -19.57 -10.25 16.36
C MET A 227 -20.60 -9.20 16.76
N GLU A 228 -20.56 -8.02 16.14
CA GLU A 228 -21.49 -6.92 16.39
C GLU A 228 -22.90 -7.22 15.87
N ALA A 229 -23.02 -7.76 14.65
CA ALA A 229 -24.30 -8.15 14.06
C ALA A 229 -25.02 -9.24 14.88
N VAL A 230 -24.26 -10.13 15.52
CA VAL A 230 -24.78 -11.25 16.30
C VAL A 230 -25.06 -10.85 17.78
N GLY A 231 -24.65 -9.66 18.19
CA GLY A 231 -24.99 -9.06 19.49
C GLY A 231 -24.21 -9.62 20.67
N GLY A 232 -22.93 -9.99 20.46
CA GLY A 232 -22.00 -10.38 21.54
C GLY A 232 -21.24 -11.69 21.29
N MET A 233 -20.17 -11.88 22.08
CA MET A 233 -19.20 -12.97 21.92
C MET A 233 -19.84 -14.37 22.02
N ASP A 234 -20.77 -14.58 22.95
CA ASP A 234 -21.43 -15.88 23.17
C ASP A 234 -22.28 -16.30 21.97
N ARG A 235 -23.05 -15.36 21.41
CA ARG A 235 -23.88 -15.61 20.24
C ARG A 235 -23.04 -15.76 18.98
N TYR A 236 -21.92 -15.03 18.87
CA TYR A 236 -20.99 -15.19 17.74
C TYR A 236 -20.35 -16.58 17.74
N PHE A 237 -19.94 -17.09 18.91
CA PHE A 237 -19.45 -18.47 19.04
C PHE A 237 -20.51 -19.49 18.64
N GLN A 238 -21.76 -19.31 19.09
CA GLN A 238 -22.87 -20.18 18.68
C GLN A 238 -23.13 -20.12 17.17
N PHE A 239 -23.07 -18.93 16.56
CA PHE A 239 -23.23 -18.74 15.12
C PHE A 239 -22.13 -19.43 14.31
N LYS A 240 -20.86 -19.24 14.69
CA LYS A 240 -19.72 -19.91 14.04
C LYS A 240 -19.75 -21.43 14.22
N ALA A 241 -20.15 -21.92 15.41
CA ALA A 241 -20.35 -23.34 15.66
C ALA A 241 -21.47 -23.92 14.79
N ALA A 242 -22.60 -23.21 14.66
CA ALA A 242 -23.70 -23.61 13.78
C ALA A 242 -23.31 -23.59 12.30
N GLN A 243 -22.53 -22.59 11.85
CA GLN A 243 -22.03 -22.51 10.47
C GLN A 243 -21.08 -23.68 10.15
N ALA A 244 -20.17 -24.03 11.08
CA ALA A 244 -19.27 -25.17 10.91
C ALA A 244 -20.04 -26.50 10.81
N LEU A 245 -21.10 -26.68 11.61
CA LEU A 245 -21.97 -27.86 11.54
C LEU A 245 -22.84 -27.88 10.28
N GLY A 246 -23.34 -26.72 9.84
CA GLY A 246 -24.10 -26.57 8.60
C GLY A 246 -23.28 -26.93 7.36
N ASN A 247 -22.00 -26.53 7.32
CA ASN A 247 -21.08 -26.90 6.25
C ASN A 247 -20.70 -28.40 6.25
N ILE A 248 -20.91 -29.13 7.35
CA ILE A 248 -20.75 -30.60 7.42
C ILE A 248 -22.01 -31.32 6.90
N GLY A 249 -23.21 -30.73 7.08
CA GLY A 249 -24.48 -31.28 6.63
C GLY A 249 -24.86 -30.94 5.18
N ALA A 250 -24.32 -29.85 4.63
CA ALA A 250 -24.47 -29.48 3.23
C ALA A 250 -23.44 -30.24 2.37
N GLY A 251 -23.74 -31.52 2.09
CA GLY A 251 -23.04 -32.27 1.05
C GLY A 251 -23.26 -31.61 -0.32
N GLY A 252 -22.31 -30.81 -0.78
CA GLY A 252 -22.29 -30.19 -2.09
C GLY A 252 -20.86 -29.98 -2.57
N GLU A 253 -20.55 -30.57 -3.72
CA GLU A 253 -19.22 -30.76 -4.30
C GLU A 253 -18.45 -29.46 -4.58
N GLY A 254 -17.14 -29.48 -4.29
CA GLY A 254 -16.14 -28.62 -4.93
C GLY A 254 -15.39 -27.67 -4.00
N GLY A 255 -14.13 -27.98 -3.70
CA GLY A 255 -13.20 -27.00 -3.14
C GLY A 255 -12.02 -27.55 -2.35
N THR A 256 -11.19 -28.38 -2.99
CA THR A 256 -9.91 -28.87 -2.45
C THR A 256 -8.76 -27.87 -2.60
N GLU A 257 -9.01 -26.56 -2.46
CA GLU A 257 -7.96 -25.56 -2.63
C GLU A 257 -8.04 -24.48 -1.56
N GLY A 258 -7.12 -24.58 -0.59
CA GLY A 258 -6.95 -23.61 0.48
C GLY A 258 -6.31 -24.24 1.70
N GLY A 259 -5.01 -24.53 1.61
CA GLY A 259 -4.21 -25.18 2.66
C GLY A 259 -4.32 -24.45 4.00
N GLY A 260 -5.13 -25.00 4.89
CA GLY A 260 -5.22 -24.63 6.28
C GLY A 260 -5.58 -25.88 7.06
N THR A 261 -4.72 -26.27 7.99
CA THR A 261 -4.93 -27.36 8.94
C THR A 261 -6.13 -27.07 9.83
N ASN A 262 -7.33 -27.23 9.28
CA ASN A 262 -8.57 -27.21 10.01
C ASN A 262 -8.93 -28.65 10.36
N LEU A 263 -9.31 -28.84 11.62
CA LEU A 263 -9.70 -30.08 12.27
C LEU A 263 -10.81 -30.87 11.54
N GLY A 264 -11.45 -30.29 10.51
CA GLY A 264 -12.42 -30.94 9.63
C GLY A 264 -11.83 -31.74 8.46
N GLY A 265 -10.58 -31.51 8.07
CA GLY A 265 -9.94 -32.24 6.96
C GLY A 265 -9.53 -33.68 7.30
N ALA A 266 -9.25 -33.97 8.57
CA ALA A 266 -8.96 -35.32 9.05
C ALA A 266 -10.22 -36.19 9.26
N ALA A 267 -11.40 -35.56 9.30
CA ALA A 267 -12.68 -36.26 9.40
C ALA A 267 -13.28 -36.61 8.02
N ALA A 268 -12.90 -35.88 6.97
CA ALA A 268 -13.48 -36.04 5.63
C ALA A 268 -12.90 -37.21 4.82
N THR A 269 -11.72 -37.73 5.17
CA THR A 269 -11.11 -38.88 4.45
C THR A 269 -11.38 -40.24 5.10
N GLY A 270 -12.14 -40.29 6.21
CA GLY A 270 -12.39 -41.53 6.97
C GLY A 270 -13.83 -42.07 6.93
N LEU A 271 -14.76 -41.44 6.22
CA LEU A 271 -16.21 -41.74 6.32
C LEU A 271 -16.90 -41.98 4.96
N GLY A 272 -16.16 -42.53 4.00
CA GLY A 272 -16.74 -43.06 2.77
C GLY A 272 -17.17 -44.53 2.96
N LEU A 273 -18.49 -44.75 3.00
CA LEU A 273 -19.18 -46.04 2.83
C LEU A 273 -19.21 -46.99 4.06
N GLY A 274 -20.30 -46.91 4.84
CA GLY A 274 -20.87 -48.12 5.46
C GLY A 274 -20.58 -48.41 6.94
N ALA A 275 -20.20 -47.44 7.78
CA ALA A 275 -19.93 -47.67 9.21
C ALA A 275 -20.67 -46.70 10.17
N GLY A 276 -21.82 -46.15 9.75
CA GLY A 276 -22.56 -45.09 10.44
C GLY A 276 -23.39 -45.49 11.67
N ALA A 277 -23.35 -46.73 12.14
CA ALA A 277 -24.17 -47.17 13.29
C ALA A 277 -23.35 -47.70 14.50
N GLY A 278 -22.03 -47.87 14.37
CA GLY A 278 -21.18 -48.46 15.43
C GLY A 278 -20.27 -47.45 16.16
N LEU A 279 -20.00 -46.29 15.56
CA LEU A 279 -19.02 -45.32 16.08
C LEU A 279 -19.58 -44.30 17.08
N GLY A 280 -20.90 -44.09 17.10
CA GLY A 280 -21.56 -43.19 18.07
C GLY A 280 -21.49 -43.69 19.52
N MET A 281 -21.33 -45.00 19.73
CA MET A 281 -21.24 -45.63 21.06
C MET A 281 -19.80 -45.98 21.47
N MET A 282 -18.82 -45.82 20.58
CA MET A 282 -17.41 -46.16 20.86
C MET A 282 -16.54 -44.92 21.12
N LEU A 283 -17.03 -43.73 20.76
CA LEU A 283 -16.37 -42.44 21.02
C LEU A 283 -16.16 -42.09 22.51
N PRO A 284 -17.08 -42.41 23.45
CA PRO A 284 -16.84 -42.13 24.87
C PRO A 284 -15.67 -42.95 25.43
N GLY A 285 -15.48 -44.19 24.94
CA GLY A 285 -14.43 -45.10 25.40
C GLY A 285 -13.01 -44.70 24.94
N MET A 286 -12.87 -44.13 23.74
CA MET A 286 -11.58 -43.62 23.26
C MET A 286 -11.22 -42.25 23.86
N LEU A 287 -12.21 -41.40 24.18
CA LEU A 287 -11.98 -40.11 24.83
C LEU A 287 -11.58 -40.28 26.32
N GLN A 288 -12.09 -41.33 26.99
CA GLN A 288 -11.67 -41.73 28.33
C GLN A 288 -10.20 -42.21 28.37
N GLN A 289 -9.74 -42.89 27.32
CA GLN A 289 -8.35 -43.37 27.20
C GLN A 289 -7.37 -42.25 26.82
N ALA A 290 -7.82 -41.23 26.07
CA ALA A 290 -7.01 -40.06 25.74
C ALA A 290 -6.84 -39.05 26.90
N MET A 291 -7.76 -39.06 27.88
CA MET A 291 -7.59 -38.35 29.16
C MET A 291 -6.82 -39.14 30.23
N ALA A 292 -6.44 -40.40 29.97
CA ALA A 292 -5.59 -41.21 30.85
C ALA A 292 -4.09 -41.06 30.55
N SER A 293 -3.71 -40.42 29.44
CA SER A 293 -2.36 -39.93 29.18
C SER A 293 -2.20 -38.52 29.77
N GLY A 294 -1.92 -38.49 31.08
CA GLY A 294 -1.77 -37.26 31.87
C GLY A 294 -0.70 -36.33 31.31
N ALA A 295 -1.14 -35.22 30.72
CA ALA A 295 -0.35 -34.00 30.68
C ALA A 295 -0.25 -33.46 32.11
N GLN A 296 0.75 -33.95 32.86
CA GLN A 296 1.03 -33.48 34.20
C GLN A 296 1.27 -31.96 34.15
N PRO A 297 0.60 -31.15 35.00
CA PRO A 297 0.83 -29.72 35.07
C PRO A 297 2.30 -29.46 35.38
N LYS A 298 2.99 -28.72 34.52
CA LYS A 298 4.39 -28.33 34.73
C LYS A 298 4.41 -27.03 35.55
N MET A 299 5.20 -27.01 36.62
CA MET A 299 5.46 -25.80 37.40
C MET A 299 6.94 -25.42 37.30
N ARG A 300 7.24 -24.15 37.49
CA ARG A 300 8.62 -23.64 37.40
C ARG A 300 9.28 -23.71 38.78
N CYS A 301 10.44 -24.34 38.87
CA CYS A 301 11.14 -24.51 40.15
C CYS A 301 11.49 -23.13 40.75
N PRO A 302 11.10 -22.83 42.00
CA PRO A 302 11.34 -21.52 42.61
C PRO A 302 12.81 -21.23 42.91
N ASN A 303 13.69 -22.25 42.92
CA ASN A 303 15.12 -22.07 43.21
C ASN A 303 15.97 -21.92 41.93
N CYS A 304 15.83 -22.84 40.96
CA CYS A 304 16.66 -22.82 39.74
C CYS A 304 15.92 -22.38 38.46
N GLY A 305 14.62 -22.12 38.53
CA GLY A 305 13.82 -21.63 37.40
C GLY A 305 13.52 -22.64 36.29
N THR A 306 13.91 -23.91 36.44
CA THR A 306 13.65 -25.00 35.48
C THR A 306 12.22 -25.52 35.60
N ASP A 307 11.59 -25.84 34.46
CA ASP A 307 10.25 -26.44 34.44
C ASP A 307 10.30 -27.91 34.89
N ILE A 308 9.47 -28.23 35.88
CA ILE A 308 9.39 -29.54 36.53
C ILE A 308 7.94 -30.00 36.66
N PRO A 309 7.67 -31.31 36.70
CA PRO A 309 6.32 -31.82 36.97
C PRO A 309 5.85 -31.40 38.37
N ALA A 310 4.61 -30.89 38.50
CA ALA A 310 4.09 -30.29 39.74
C ALA A 310 3.95 -31.27 40.93
N ASP A 311 4.05 -32.55 40.64
CA ASP A 311 3.94 -33.70 41.53
C ASP A 311 5.30 -34.19 42.07
N GLY A 312 6.41 -33.56 41.68
CA GLY A 312 7.76 -33.89 42.17
C GLY A 312 8.01 -33.45 43.62
N LYS A 313 8.48 -34.37 44.49
CA LYS A 313 8.87 -34.05 45.89
C LYS A 313 10.15 -33.20 45.98
N PHE A 314 11.05 -33.39 45.02
CA PHE A 314 12.31 -32.67 44.91
C PHE A 314 12.51 -32.24 43.45
N CYS A 315 13.16 -31.11 43.24
CA CYS A 315 13.56 -30.69 41.90
C CYS A 315 14.66 -31.63 41.38
N PRO A 316 14.47 -32.33 40.25
CA PRO A 316 15.47 -33.23 39.68
C PRO A 316 16.75 -32.50 39.20
N ASN A 317 16.69 -31.19 38.97
CA ASN A 317 17.82 -30.41 38.49
C ASN A 317 18.69 -29.81 39.62
N CYS A 318 18.07 -29.31 40.70
CA CYS A 318 18.81 -28.63 41.78
C CYS A 318 18.67 -29.28 43.17
N GLY A 319 17.88 -30.34 43.32
CA GLY A 319 17.69 -31.05 44.59
C GLY A 319 16.79 -30.34 45.61
N HIS A 320 16.23 -29.16 45.29
CA HIS A 320 15.38 -28.40 46.22
C HIS A 320 14.08 -29.15 46.57
N ASN A 321 13.75 -29.25 47.86
CA ASN A 321 12.55 -29.93 48.35
C ASN A 321 11.30 -29.05 48.15
N LEU A 322 10.37 -29.52 47.33
CA LEU A 322 9.17 -28.79 46.94
C LEU A 322 8.00 -29.01 47.90
N GLN A 323 8.14 -29.96 48.84
CA GLN A 323 7.18 -30.25 49.90
C GLN A 323 7.54 -29.58 51.24
N ALA A 324 8.52 -28.67 51.24
CA ALA A 324 8.83 -27.88 52.42
C ALA A 324 7.58 -27.09 52.83
N THR A 325 7.09 -27.36 54.04
CA THR A 325 5.99 -26.59 54.64
C THR A 325 6.57 -25.73 55.77
N ILE A 326 6.09 -24.50 55.85
CA ILE A 326 6.41 -23.55 56.91
C ILE A 326 5.17 -23.37 57.78
N ASN A 327 5.35 -23.42 59.10
CA ASN A 327 4.29 -23.05 60.02
C ASN A 327 4.29 -21.53 60.19
N CYS A 328 3.13 -20.91 59.99
CA CYS A 328 3.00 -19.48 60.19
C CYS A 328 3.28 -19.13 61.68
N PRO A 329 4.22 -18.23 62.00
CA PRO A 329 4.63 -17.97 63.38
C PRO A 329 3.55 -17.31 64.25
N LYS A 330 2.49 -16.74 63.65
CA LYS A 330 1.41 -16.05 64.37
C LYS A 330 0.14 -16.87 64.54
N CYS A 331 -0.24 -17.69 63.55
CA CYS A 331 -1.46 -18.49 63.63
C CYS A 331 -1.21 -20.00 63.60
N SER A 332 0.06 -20.43 63.57
CA SER A 332 0.51 -21.83 63.53
C SER A 332 0.00 -22.68 62.36
N THR A 333 -0.66 -22.07 61.38
CA THR A 333 -1.15 -22.77 60.19
C THR A 333 0.02 -23.21 59.32
N THR A 334 0.04 -24.50 58.98
CA THR A 334 1.01 -25.11 58.07
C THR A 334 0.71 -24.70 56.63
N LEU A 335 1.69 -24.08 55.98
CA LEU A 335 1.58 -23.54 54.63
C LEU A 335 2.73 -24.03 53.76
N PRO A 336 2.57 -24.14 52.44
CA PRO A 336 3.70 -24.46 51.57
C PRO A 336 4.73 -23.33 51.64
N ALA A 337 6.02 -23.66 51.69
CA ALA A 337 7.14 -22.72 51.85
C ALA A 337 7.25 -21.69 50.69
N THR A 338 6.49 -21.89 49.61
CA THR A 338 6.35 -20.94 48.49
C THR A 338 5.39 -19.79 48.78
N SER A 339 4.65 -19.83 49.90
CA SER A 339 3.65 -18.82 50.26
C SER A 339 4.32 -17.57 50.80
N LYS A 340 4.30 -16.46 50.03
CA LYS A 340 4.80 -15.15 50.47
C LYS A 340 3.94 -14.51 51.57
N PHE A 341 2.69 -14.95 51.71
CA PHE A 341 1.74 -14.44 52.69
C PHE A 341 0.92 -15.60 53.27
N CYS A 342 0.59 -15.51 54.56
CA CYS A 342 -0.31 -16.44 55.22
C CYS A 342 -1.76 -16.10 54.85
N PRO A 343 -2.50 -16.99 54.16
CA PRO A 343 -3.88 -16.75 53.77
C PRO A 343 -4.85 -16.71 54.96
N ASN A 344 -4.45 -17.21 56.14
CA ASN A 344 -5.31 -17.26 57.33
C ASN A 344 -5.19 -16.00 58.20
N CYS A 345 -3.98 -15.47 58.42
CA CYS A 345 -3.77 -14.32 59.30
C CYS A 345 -3.17 -13.08 58.62
N GLY A 346 -2.92 -13.14 57.31
CA GLY A 346 -2.37 -12.05 56.51
C GLY A 346 -0.88 -11.76 56.72
N GLN A 347 -0.19 -12.53 57.56
CA GLN A 347 1.23 -12.28 57.86
C GLN A 347 2.14 -12.64 56.68
N GLN A 348 3.03 -11.73 56.33
CA GLN A 348 4.04 -11.95 55.30
C GLN A 348 5.09 -12.96 55.79
N LEU A 349 5.31 -14.01 55.01
CA LEU A 349 6.31 -15.05 55.26
C LEU A 349 7.46 -14.77 54.28
N GLY A 350 8.63 -14.41 54.79
CA GLY A 350 9.74 -13.87 54.01
C GLY A 350 10.23 -14.80 52.90
N ALA A 351 10.58 -14.22 51.75
CA ALA A 351 11.30 -14.88 50.66
C ALA A 351 12.72 -15.31 51.13
N PRO A 352 13.32 -16.35 50.53
CA PRO A 352 14.59 -16.90 51.01
C PRO A 352 15.71 -15.86 50.96
N VAL A 353 16.45 -15.82 52.07
CA VAL A 353 17.70 -15.09 52.23
C VAL A 353 18.73 -15.70 51.27
N GLN A 354 19.30 -14.87 50.40
CA GLN A 354 20.51 -15.22 49.67
C GLN A 354 21.68 -15.13 50.66
N ASP A 355 22.27 -16.27 51.00
CA ASP A 355 23.54 -16.31 51.71
C ASP A 355 24.65 -15.74 50.82
N ALA A 356 25.36 -14.77 51.37
CA ALA A 356 26.58 -14.21 50.83
C ALA A 356 27.75 -15.21 50.98
N SER A 357 28.46 -15.51 49.89
CA SER A 357 29.90 -15.82 49.91
C SER A 357 30.46 -16.09 48.50
N ALA A 358 31.02 -15.05 47.87
CA ALA A 358 32.25 -15.10 47.05
C ALA A 358 32.47 -13.73 46.39
N SER A 359 33.40 -12.93 46.95
CA SER A 359 33.95 -11.74 46.29
C SER A 359 34.96 -12.15 45.21
N PRO A 360 34.86 -11.62 43.98
CA PRO A 360 36.01 -11.48 43.10
C PRO A 360 36.69 -10.12 43.29
N SER A 361 38.01 -10.15 43.09
CA SER A 361 39.04 -9.12 43.20
C SER A 361 38.81 -7.83 42.39
N ALA A 362 39.31 -6.73 42.96
CA ALA A 362 39.32 -5.36 42.46
C ALA A 362 40.01 -5.15 41.09
N PRO A 363 39.67 -4.03 40.41
CA PRO A 363 40.72 -3.11 39.96
C PRO A 363 40.45 -1.62 40.29
N ALA A 364 41.54 -0.85 40.17
CA ALA A 364 41.81 0.51 40.67
C ALA A 364 41.03 1.68 39.99
N PRO A 365 41.04 2.89 40.60
CA PRO A 365 40.40 4.08 40.03
C PRO A 365 41.36 4.88 39.12
N GLU A 366 40.91 5.19 37.90
CA GLU A 366 41.53 6.22 37.03
C GLU A 366 40.77 7.55 37.15
N GLY A 367 41.57 8.63 37.13
CA GLY A 367 41.25 9.98 37.58
C GLY A 367 40.58 10.94 36.58
N PRO A 368 40.60 12.26 36.87
CA PRO A 368 39.59 13.23 36.47
C PRO A 368 39.86 13.89 35.10
N PRO A 369 38.85 14.58 34.50
CA PRO A 369 39.05 15.33 33.27
C PRO A 369 39.79 16.66 33.53
N ALA A 370 40.86 16.88 32.78
CA ALA A 370 41.60 18.13 32.72
C ALA A 370 40.87 19.17 31.85
N GLY A 371 40.81 20.40 32.34
CA GLY A 371 40.40 21.58 31.59
C GLY A 371 41.58 22.35 31.00
N GLU A 372 41.21 23.24 30.07
CA GLU A 372 41.89 24.46 29.61
C GLU A 372 43.13 24.37 28.70
N GLY A 373 42.97 24.98 27.51
CA GLY A 373 44.04 25.45 26.64
C GLY A 373 43.62 26.78 26.00
N SER A 374 43.97 27.88 26.66
CA SER A 374 43.89 29.26 26.19
C SER A 374 45.25 29.71 25.62
N GLN A 375 45.23 30.80 24.83
CA GLN A 375 46.33 31.63 24.29
C GLN A 375 46.82 31.28 22.86
N GLY A 376 47.05 32.22 21.96
CA GLY A 376 47.00 33.69 21.96
C GLY A 376 46.93 34.19 20.49
N GLY A 377 47.00 35.47 20.12
CA GLY A 377 47.29 36.74 20.82
C GLY A 377 47.16 37.91 19.82
N THR A 378 47.10 39.14 20.37
CA THR A 378 47.67 40.45 19.92
C THR A 378 48.22 40.57 18.49
N SER A 379 48.12 41.68 17.72
CA SER A 379 48.12 43.11 18.04
C SER A 379 48.16 43.94 16.73
N SER A 380 47.79 45.22 16.85
CA SER A 380 48.10 46.41 16.00
C SER A 380 47.01 46.89 15.05
#